data_AF-A0A914UFR2-F1
#
_entry.id   AF-A0A914UFR2-F1
#
_cell.length_a   1.000
_cell.length_b   1.000
_cell.length_c   1.000
_cell.angle_alpha   90.00
_cell.angle_beta   90.00
_cell.angle_gamma   90.00
#
_symmetry.space_group_name_H-M   'P 1'
#
loop_
_entity.id
_entity.type
_entity.pdbx_description
1 polymer ?
#
loop_
_entity_poly.entity_id
_entity_poly.type
_entity_poly.pdbx_seq_one_letter_code
_entity_poly.pdbx_strand_id
1 'polypeptide(L)'
;MLIKPLQTKDEIIKEVRSQLSRFIMSETHSIKWLENESRLETEYPIRELVAQAGYNSTEEFLHEELYGYVSFAGPGLIKAGRQLYDNPNLQHIVSLQARTELVILLLNNL
;
A
#
# COMPACT_ATOMS: atom_id res chain seq x y z
N MET A 1 0.85 -28.72 4.30
CA MET A 1 0.60 -27.35 3.82
C MET A 1 1.13 -27.25 2.41
N LEU A 2 0.26 -26.97 1.43
CA LEU A 2 0.66 -26.75 0.04
C LEU A 2 0.92 -25.26 -0.13
N ILE A 3 2.19 -24.87 -0.13
CA ILE A 3 2.62 -23.51 -0.47
C ILE A 3 2.34 -23.35 -1.97
N LYS A 4 1.47 -22.39 -2.33
CA LYS A 4 1.18 -22.04 -3.73
C LYS A 4 2.49 -21.55 -4.38
N PRO A 5 2.85 -21.99 -5.61
CA PRO A 5 4.17 -21.72 -6.18
C PRO A 5 4.40 -20.23 -6.48
N LEU A 6 5.68 -19.87 -6.48
CA LEU A 6 6.24 -18.51 -6.60
C LEU A 6 5.58 -17.71 -7.73
N GLN A 7 4.84 -16.67 -7.34
CA GLN A 7 4.48 -15.56 -8.21
C GLN A 7 5.76 -14.98 -8.80
N THR A 8 5.73 -14.60 -10.08
CA THR A 8 6.85 -13.87 -10.70
C THR A 8 7.09 -12.56 -9.94
N LYS A 9 8.33 -12.06 -9.95
CA LYS A 9 8.66 -10.77 -9.32
C LYS A 9 7.70 -9.65 -9.78
N ASP A 10 7.33 -9.65 -11.06
CA ASP A 10 6.36 -8.69 -11.63
C ASP A 10 4.95 -8.82 -11.06
N GLU A 11 4.48 -10.03 -10.78
CA GLU A 11 3.18 -10.27 -10.14
C GLU A 11 3.19 -9.80 -8.69
N ILE A 12 4.29 -10.06 -7.97
CA ILE A 12 4.48 -9.57 -6.60
C ILE A 12 4.47 -8.03 -6.57
N ILE A 13 5.19 -7.39 -7.48
CA ILE A 13 5.20 -5.92 -7.60
C ILE A 13 3.80 -5.38 -7.85
N LYS A 14 3.02 -6.01 -8.75
CA LYS A 14 1.64 -5.61 -9.02
C LYS A 14 0.73 -5.78 -7.81
N GLU A 15 0.87 -6.88 -7.08
CA GLU A 15 0.08 -7.15 -5.87
C GLU A 15 0.40 -6.16 -4.76
N VAL A 16 1.69 -5.94 -4.45
CA VAL A 16 2.09 -4.95 -3.44
C VAL A 16 1.62 -3.55 -3.84
N ARG A 17 1.71 -3.18 -5.13
CA ARG A 17 1.20 -1.90 -5.64
C ARG A 17 -0.32 -1.77 -5.46
N SER A 18 -1.07 -2.84 -5.69
CA SER A 18 -2.52 -2.91 -5.44
C SER A 18 -2.84 -2.69 -3.97
N GLN A 19 -2.12 -3.36 -3.06
CA GLN A 19 -2.30 -3.22 -1.62
C GLN A 19 -1.93 -1.81 -1.13
N LEU A 20 -0.80 -1.25 -1.56
CA LEU A 20 -0.39 0.13 -1.22
C LEU A 20 -1.45 1.16 -1.63
N SER A 21 -2.09 0.93 -2.78
CA SER A 21 -3.14 1.81 -3.27
C SER A 21 -4.41 1.78 -2.41
N ARG A 22 -4.59 0.76 -1.57
CA ARG A 22 -5.68 0.69 -0.59
C ARG A 22 -5.29 1.34 0.74
N PHE A 23 -4.05 1.14 1.16
CA PHE A 23 -3.60 1.53 2.50
C PHE A 23 -3.00 2.94 2.58
N ILE A 24 -2.28 3.39 1.55
CA ILE A 24 -1.50 4.64 1.60
C ILE A 24 -2.11 5.64 0.64
N MET A 25 -3.11 6.39 1.11
CA MET A 25 -3.91 7.30 0.27
C MET A 25 -3.57 8.79 0.51
N SER A 26 -3.19 9.19 1.72
CA SER A 26 -2.98 10.62 2.04
C SER A 26 -2.02 10.91 3.18
N GLU A 27 -1.80 9.97 4.10
CA GLU A 27 -1.03 10.20 5.31
C GLU A 27 0.35 9.51 5.30
N THR A 28 1.21 9.95 6.21
CA THR A 28 2.49 9.28 6.44
C THR A 28 2.28 8.13 7.41
N HIS A 29 2.62 6.93 6.98
CA HIS A 29 2.53 5.71 7.77
C HIS A 29 3.92 5.10 7.98
N SER A 30 4.06 4.27 9.00
CA SER A 30 5.27 3.45 9.12
C SER A 30 5.17 2.20 8.25
N ILE A 31 6.31 1.69 7.76
CA ILE A 31 6.38 0.40 7.05
C ILE A 31 5.81 -0.72 7.94
N LYS A 32 6.07 -0.68 9.24
CA LYS A 32 5.53 -1.64 10.21
C LYS A 32 4.00 -1.59 10.30
N TRP A 33 3.42 -0.40 10.25
CA TRP A 33 1.96 -0.24 10.19
C TRP A 33 1.42 -0.89 8.92
N LEU A 34 2.01 -0.58 7.75
CA LEU A 34 1.61 -1.17 6.46
C LEU A 34 1.69 -2.72 6.48
N GLU A 35 2.79 -3.28 7.00
CA GLU A 35 2.93 -4.72 7.14
C GLU A 35 1.83 -5.33 8.03
N ASN A 36 1.47 -4.65 9.12
CA ASN A 36 0.41 -5.10 10.01
C ASN A 36 -0.97 -5.02 9.36
N GLU A 37 -1.31 -3.92 8.70
CA GLU A 37 -2.59 -3.76 8.00
C GLU A 37 -2.73 -4.78 6.88
N SER A 38 -1.68 -4.97 6.07
CA SER A 38 -1.69 -5.98 5.00
C SER A 38 -1.94 -7.40 5.54
N ARG A 39 -1.44 -7.71 6.73
CA ARG A 39 -1.66 -9.01 7.37
C ARG A 39 -3.10 -9.19 7.85
N LEU A 40 -3.78 -8.11 8.24
CA LEU A 40 -5.16 -8.17 8.72
C LEU A 40 -6.17 -8.25 7.58
N GLU A 41 -5.89 -7.57 6.47
CA GLU A 41 -6.86 -7.39 5.38
C GLU A 41 -6.61 -8.26 4.15
N THR A 42 -5.47 -8.96 4.06
CA THR A 42 -5.12 -9.74 2.87
C THR A 42 -4.66 -11.15 3.17
N GLU A 43 -4.86 -12.06 2.22
CA GLU A 43 -4.37 -13.43 2.29
C GLU A 43 -2.84 -13.54 2.10
N TYR A 44 -2.20 -12.47 1.59
CA TYR A 44 -0.77 -12.42 1.28
C TYR A 44 -0.16 -11.15 1.87
N PRO A 45 0.35 -11.21 3.11
CA PRO A 45 0.98 -10.07 3.77
C PRO A 45 2.16 -9.54 2.95
N ILE A 46 2.33 -8.21 2.92
CA ILE A 46 3.38 -7.55 2.12
C ILE A 46 4.76 -8.11 2.45
N ARG A 47 5.05 -8.36 3.73
CA ARG A 47 6.34 -8.92 4.16
C ARG A 47 6.63 -10.29 3.54
N GLU A 48 5.61 -11.13 3.37
CA GLU A 48 5.76 -12.47 2.78
C GLU A 48 5.92 -12.39 1.26
N LEU A 49 5.22 -11.45 0.61
CA LEU A 49 5.37 -11.15 -0.82
C LEU A 49 6.78 -10.63 -1.12
N VAL A 50 7.27 -9.68 -0.31
CA VAL A 50 8.63 -9.12 -0.41
C VAL A 50 9.69 -10.20 -0.26
N ALA A 51 9.56 -11.09 0.72
CA ALA A 51 10.49 -12.19 0.92
C ALA A 51 10.50 -13.16 -0.27
N GLN A 52 9.34 -13.44 -0.88
CA GLN A 52 9.24 -14.26 -2.10
C GLN A 52 9.90 -13.60 -3.32
N ALA A 53 9.94 -12.26 -3.37
CA ALA A 53 10.67 -11.52 -4.40
C ALA A 53 12.19 -11.48 -4.19
N GLY A 54 12.71 -12.07 -3.09
CA GLY A 54 14.14 -12.16 -2.81
C GLY A 54 14.72 -10.98 -2.02
N TYR A 55 13.87 -10.15 -1.43
CA TYR A 55 14.27 -8.96 -0.67
C TYR A 55 14.41 -9.26 0.82
N ASN A 56 15.37 -8.58 1.48
CA ASN A 56 15.61 -8.77 2.92
C ASN A 56 14.69 -7.91 3.78
N SER A 57 14.16 -6.81 3.22
CA SER A 57 13.25 -5.91 3.92
C SER A 57 12.23 -5.28 2.99
N THR A 58 11.07 -4.94 3.55
CA THR A 58 10.02 -4.19 2.85
C THR A 58 10.51 -2.80 2.44
N GLU A 59 11.39 -2.19 3.25
CA GLU A 59 12.00 -0.89 2.93
C GLU A 59 12.84 -0.94 1.65
N GLU A 60 13.73 -1.93 1.54
CA GLU A 60 14.56 -2.18 0.36
C GLU A 60 13.68 -2.40 -0.89
N PHE A 61 12.66 -3.26 -0.79
CA PHE A 61 11.74 -3.52 -1.89
C PHE A 61 10.97 -2.27 -2.33
N LEU A 62 10.42 -1.51 -1.39
CA LEU A 62 9.67 -0.29 -1.71
C LEU A 62 10.58 0.75 -2.37
N HIS A 63 11.84 0.81 -1.96
CA HIS A 63 12.83 1.73 -2.51
C HIS A 63 13.26 1.33 -3.93
N GLU A 64 13.52 0.05 -4.18
CA GLU A 64 14.02 -0.43 -5.48
C GLU A 64 12.91 -0.61 -6.53
N GLU A 65 11.78 -1.21 -6.16
CA GLU A 65 10.77 -1.66 -7.11
C GLU A 65 9.56 -0.72 -7.22
N LEU A 66 9.35 0.11 -6.20
CA LEU A 66 8.18 0.98 -6.09
C LEU A 66 8.56 2.45 -5.91
N TYR A 67 9.77 2.80 -6.36
CA TYR A 67 10.22 4.18 -6.48
C TYR A 67 9.22 4.99 -7.31
N GLY A 68 8.63 6.03 -6.70
CA GLY A 68 7.61 6.87 -7.33
C GLY A 68 6.17 6.47 -6.99
N TYR A 69 5.90 5.21 -6.62
CA TYR A 69 4.64 4.79 -5.99
C TYR A 69 4.64 5.06 -4.49
N VAL A 70 5.81 5.00 -3.86
CA VAL A 70 6.01 5.34 -2.45
C VAL A 70 7.03 6.47 -2.33
N SER A 71 6.78 7.41 -1.43
CA SER A 71 7.74 8.43 -1.02
C SER A 71 8.16 8.18 0.42
N PHE A 72 9.46 8.22 0.69
CA PHE A 72 9.99 8.10 2.04
C PHE A 72 9.97 9.47 2.73
N ALA A 73 9.38 9.54 3.92
CA ALA A 73 9.28 10.75 4.74
C ALA A 73 10.29 10.76 5.91
N GLY A 74 11.01 9.66 6.10
CA GLY A 74 12.00 9.43 7.15
C GLY A 74 12.30 7.93 7.27
N PRO A 75 13.22 7.53 8.17
CA PRO A 75 13.54 6.12 8.39
C PRO A 75 12.30 5.30 8.74
N GLY A 76 11.98 4.31 7.90
CA GLY A 76 10.77 3.47 8.08
C GLY A 76 9.43 4.20 7.94
N LEU A 77 9.42 5.46 7.49
CA LEU A 77 8.20 6.26 7.26
C LEU A 77 7.97 6.45 5.76
N ILE A 78 6.76 6.13 5.33
CA ILE A 78 6.34 6.12 3.94
C ILE A 78 5.03 6.90 3.78
N LYS A 79 4.86 7.50 2.61
CA LYS A 79 3.63 8.14 2.17
C LYS A 79 3.38 7.81 0.70
N ALA A 80 2.19 8.13 0.21
CA ALA A 80 1.87 7.93 -1.19
C ALA A 80 2.86 8.70 -2.07
N GLY A 81 3.45 8.02 -3.04
CA GLY A 81 4.30 8.61 -4.05
C GLY A 81 3.47 9.31 -5.13
N ARG A 82 4.14 10.15 -5.92
CA ARG A 82 3.51 10.94 -6.98
C ARG A 82 2.70 10.08 -7.98
N GLN A 83 3.14 8.87 -8.30
CA GLN A 83 2.44 8.00 -9.25
C GLN A 83 1.13 7.43 -8.73
N LEU A 84 0.94 7.32 -7.40
CA LEU A 84 -0.36 6.97 -6.82
C LEU A 84 -1.35 8.11 -7.02
N TYR A 85 -0.91 9.36 -6.83
CA TYR A 85 -1.73 10.54 -7.07
C TYR A 85 -2.03 10.76 -8.55
N ASP A 86 -1.09 10.48 -9.45
CA ASP A 86 -1.28 10.67 -10.90
C ASP A 86 -2.11 9.53 -11.55
N ASN A 87 -2.52 8.50 -10.79
CA ASN A 87 -3.39 7.44 -11.29
C ASN A 87 -4.87 7.84 -11.17
N PRO A 88 -5.58 8.12 -12.29
CA PRO A 88 -6.96 8.61 -12.26
C PRO A 88 -7.96 7.62 -11.63
N ASN A 89 -7.67 6.32 -11.68
CA ASN A 89 -8.49 5.30 -11.00
C ASN A 89 -8.37 5.38 -9.47
N LEU A 90 -7.21 5.84 -8.96
CA LEU A 90 -6.96 6.01 -7.52
C LEU A 90 -7.41 7.39 -7.03
N GLN A 91 -7.27 8.45 -7.84
CA GLN A 91 -7.91 9.75 -7.54
C GLN A 91 -9.42 9.58 -7.32
N HIS A 92 -10.06 8.73 -8.11
CA HIS A 92 -11.47 8.40 -7.93
C HIS A 92 -11.76 7.76 -6.56
N ILE A 93 -10.94 6.80 -6.10
CA ILE A 93 -11.10 6.14 -4.79
C ILE A 93 -10.87 7.12 -3.63
N VAL A 94 -9.78 7.91 -3.67
CA VAL A 94 -9.51 8.96 -2.66
C VAL A 94 -10.68 9.96 -2.60
N SER A 95 -11.19 10.37 -3.77
CA SER A 95 -12.33 11.30 -3.83
C SER A 95 -13.63 10.70 -3.28
N LEU A 96 -13.84 9.38 -3.43
CA LEU A 96 -15.01 8.67 -2.90
C LEU A 96 -14.90 8.50 -1.38
N GLN A 97 -13.73 8.19 -0.85
CA GLN A 97 -13.51 8.04 0.59
C GLN A 97 -13.69 9.38 1.31
N ALA A 98 -13.11 10.47 0.79
CA ALA A 98 -13.32 11.82 1.32
C ALA A 98 -14.80 12.28 1.25
N ARG A 99 -15.53 11.89 0.19
CA ARG A 99 -16.99 12.15 0.10
C ARG A 99 -17.78 11.35 1.13
N THR A 100 -17.36 10.12 1.44
CA THR A 100 -18.01 9.26 2.43
C THR A 100 -17.80 9.80 3.85
N GLU A 101 -16.57 10.23 4.17
CA GLU A 101 -16.25 10.89 5.44
C GLU A 101 -17.06 12.19 5.63
N LEU A 102 -17.24 12.98 4.56
CA LEU A 102 -18.10 14.16 4.58
C LEU A 102 -19.57 13.84 4.87
N VAL A 103 -20.11 12.75 4.29
CA VAL A 103 -21.49 12.32 4.58
C VAL A 103 -21.63 11.86 6.04
N ILE A 104 -20.67 11.10 6.56
CA ILE A 104 -20.66 10.66 7.97
C ILE A 104 -20.60 11.88 8.91
N LEU A 105 -19.78 12.88 8.60
CA LEU A 105 -19.69 14.14 9.36
C LEU A 105 -20.98 14.96 9.31
N LEU A 106 -21.68 14.98 8.16
CA LEU A 106 -22.96 15.67 8.02
C LEU A 106 -24.09 14.97 8.78
N LEU A 107 -24.06 13.63 8.87
CA LEU A 107 -25.04 12.85 9.63
C LEU A 107 -24.82 12.91 11.15
N ASN A 108 -23.58 13.02 11.63
CA ASN A 108 -23.25 13.14 13.06
C ASN A 108 -23.48 14.55 13.64
N ASN A 109 -23.65 15.57 12.79
CA ASN A 109 -23.95 16.95 13.21
C ASN A 109 -25.44 17.33 13.07
N LEU A 110 -26.32 16.35 12.82
CA LEU A 110 -27.79 16.48 12.87
C LEU A 110 -28.33 15.88 14.18
#